data_AF-A0A9E2CDR7-F1
#
_entry.id   AF-A0A9E2CDR7-F1
#
_cell.length_a   1.000
_cell.length_b   1.000
_cell.length_c   1.000
_cell.angle_alpha   90.00
_cell.angle_beta   90.00
_cell.angle_gamma   90.00
#
_symmetry.space_group_name_H-M   'P 1'
#
loop_
_entity.id
_entity.type
_entity.pdbx_description
1 polymer ?
#
loop_
_entity_poly.entity_id
_entity_poly.type
_entity_poly.pdbx_seq_one_letter_code
_entity_poly.pdbx_strand_id
1 'polypeptide(L)'
;MRIFVLFCLMLIPFVFNGCASKSGFIKNGEINQTIVQEAVDEENITVIGIGAADPDIENKTQRIAMSRNAAIVQAQYEMLAIVKGVTLTGGITVEKTMETDSLLSSKINAEIKGAEVVKTEWTADDGCMVTLKLPKKRLKAMGLKMIK
;
A
#
# COMPACT_ATOMS: atom_id res chain seq x y z
N MET A 1 -21.35 -13.49 -65.73
CA MET A 1 -21.85 -13.39 -64.34
C MET A 1 -21.69 -14.75 -63.68
N ARG A 2 -20.54 -14.98 -63.04
CA ARG A 2 -20.17 -16.23 -62.35
C ARG A 2 -19.20 -15.83 -61.24
N ILE A 3 -19.63 -16.06 -60.01
CA ILE A 3 -18.93 -15.76 -58.76
C ILE A 3 -17.60 -16.54 -58.76
N PHE A 4 -16.47 -15.86 -58.56
CA PHE A 4 -15.18 -16.50 -58.30
C PHE A 4 -14.37 -15.61 -57.36
N VAL A 5 -14.14 -16.15 -56.16
CA VAL A 5 -12.97 -15.95 -55.30
C VAL A 5 -12.67 -14.51 -54.83
N LEU A 6 -13.06 -14.22 -53.60
CA LEU A 6 -12.33 -13.27 -52.76
C LEU A 6 -12.43 -13.67 -51.28
N PHE A 7 -11.85 -14.85 -51.00
CA PHE A 7 -11.44 -15.24 -49.65
C PHE A 7 -10.13 -14.51 -49.35
N CYS A 8 -10.20 -13.20 -49.10
CA CYS A 8 -9.03 -12.41 -48.69
C CYS A 8 -9.00 -12.35 -47.16
N LEU A 9 -8.33 -13.37 -46.65
CA LEU A 9 -7.74 -13.49 -45.33
C LEU A 9 -6.94 -12.22 -44.99
N MET A 10 -7.52 -11.29 -44.23
CA MET A 10 -6.78 -10.16 -43.63
C MET A 10 -6.94 -10.21 -42.11
N LEU A 11 -6.27 -11.19 -41.52
CA LEU A 11 -5.89 -11.21 -40.11
C LEU A 11 -4.91 -10.05 -39.88
N ILE A 12 -5.44 -8.90 -39.45
CA ILE A 12 -4.62 -7.83 -38.87
C ILE A 12 -4.31 -8.27 -37.44
N PRO A 13 -3.05 -8.55 -37.06
CA PRO A 13 -2.72 -8.72 -35.66
C PRO A 13 -2.88 -7.36 -34.97
N PHE A 14 -3.94 -7.24 -34.17
CA PHE A 14 -4.15 -6.15 -33.24
C PHE A 14 -3.08 -6.29 -32.14
N VAL A 15 -1.89 -5.74 -32.39
CA VAL A 15 -0.83 -5.68 -31.39
C VAL A 15 -1.22 -4.60 -30.38
N PHE A 16 -2.06 -4.97 -29.42
CA PHE A 16 -2.20 -4.22 -28.18
C PHE A 16 -0.87 -4.33 -27.42
N ASN A 17 0.06 -3.41 -27.72
CA ASN A 17 1.16 -3.09 -26.81
C ASN A 17 0.55 -2.36 -25.61
N GLY A 18 -0.01 -3.14 -24.68
CA GLY A 18 -0.32 -2.68 -23.34
C GLY A 18 0.98 -2.38 -22.61
N CYS A 19 1.49 -1.15 -22.76
CA CYS A 19 2.52 -0.63 -21.88
C CYS A 19 1.90 -0.47 -20.49
N ALA A 20 1.97 -1.52 -19.69
CA ALA A 20 1.72 -1.49 -18.26
C ALA A 20 2.84 -0.66 -17.62
N SER A 21 2.68 0.66 -17.62
CA SER A 21 3.55 1.57 -16.90
C SER A 21 3.38 1.26 -15.41
N LYS A 22 4.30 0.47 -14.85
CA LYS A 22 4.39 0.28 -13.40
C LYS A 22 4.76 1.63 -12.81
N SER A 23 3.79 2.39 -12.30
CA SER A 23 4.07 3.65 -11.63
C SER A 23 4.84 3.37 -10.34
N GLY A 24 6.15 3.62 -10.38
CA GLY A 24 6.98 3.77 -9.20
C GLY A 24 6.67 5.11 -8.54
N PHE A 25 6.77 5.20 -7.21
CA PHE A 25 6.82 6.52 -6.57
C PHE A 25 8.25 7.06 -6.54
N ILE A 26 9.24 6.23 -6.91
CA ILE A 26 10.63 6.65 -7.09
C ILE A 26 10.90 6.82 -8.58
N LYS A 27 11.40 8.00 -8.96
CA LYS A 27 11.82 8.31 -10.33
C LYS A 27 13.25 8.84 -10.30
N ASN A 28 14.12 8.28 -11.12
CA ASN A 28 15.54 8.63 -11.17
C ASN A 28 16.28 8.50 -9.82
N GLY A 29 15.81 7.62 -8.93
CA GLY A 29 16.39 7.44 -7.59
C GLY A 29 15.90 8.44 -6.54
N GLU A 30 15.00 9.35 -6.89
CA GLU A 30 14.39 10.31 -5.95
C GLU A 30 12.91 9.98 -5.74
N ILE A 31 12.40 10.26 -4.54
CA ILE A 31 10.97 10.16 -4.25
C ILE A 31 10.24 11.27 -5.02
N ASN A 32 9.15 10.92 -5.68
CA ASN A 32 8.30 11.90 -6.34
C ASN A 32 7.79 12.93 -5.33
N GLN A 33 7.98 14.22 -5.62
CA GLN A 33 7.52 15.32 -4.77
C GLN A 33 6.01 15.33 -4.57
N THR A 34 5.26 14.74 -5.50
CA THR A 34 3.81 14.57 -5.38
C THR A 34 3.46 13.09 -5.38
N ILE A 35 3.00 12.62 -4.23
CA ILE A 35 2.47 11.26 -4.05
C ILE A 35 0.94 11.35 -4.04
N VAL A 36 0.31 10.83 -5.09
CA VAL A 36 -1.14 10.61 -5.11
C VAL A 36 -1.39 9.17 -4.69
N GLN A 37 -1.98 8.98 -3.53
CA GLN A 37 -2.38 7.68 -3.01
C GLN A 37 -3.84 7.73 -2.59
N GLU A 38 -4.64 6.81 -3.12
CA GLU A 38 -5.94 6.49 -2.55
C GLU A 38 -5.71 5.58 -1.34
N ALA A 39 -5.65 6.18 -0.14
CA ALA A 39 -5.25 5.46 1.06
C ALA A 39 -6.31 4.45 1.53
N VAL A 40 -7.57 4.64 1.14
CA VAL A 40 -8.70 3.82 1.55
C VAL A 40 -9.59 3.56 0.34
N ASP A 41 -9.60 2.32 -0.14
CA ASP A 41 -10.51 1.85 -1.20
C ASP A 41 -11.66 1.03 -0.59
N GLU A 42 -12.59 0.49 -1.39
CA GLU A 42 -13.74 -0.27 -0.87
C GLU A 42 -13.36 -1.50 -0.02
N GLU A 43 -12.22 -2.12 -0.31
CA GLU A 43 -11.80 -3.41 0.23
C GLU A 43 -10.57 -3.33 1.15
N ASN A 44 -9.71 -2.33 0.96
CA ASN A 44 -8.39 -2.26 1.55
C ASN A 44 -8.07 -0.87 2.08
N ILE A 45 -7.16 -0.86 3.05
CA ILE A 45 -6.44 0.33 3.49
C ILE A 45 -5.01 0.15 2.98
N THR A 46 -4.55 1.10 2.17
CA THR A 46 -3.21 1.11 1.60
C THR A 46 -2.49 2.35 2.09
N VAL A 47 -1.28 2.19 2.63
CA VAL A 47 -0.49 3.31 3.14
C VAL A 47 0.94 3.21 2.70
N ILE A 48 1.61 4.35 2.63
CA ILE A 48 3.03 4.44 2.30
C ILE A 48 3.79 4.85 3.56
N GLY A 49 4.96 4.24 3.75
CA GLY A 49 5.96 4.72 4.70
C GLY A 49 7.29 4.91 3.99
N ILE A 50 8.07 5.84 4.51
CA ILE A 50 9.36 6.30 4.02
C ILE A 50 10.36 6.15 5.16
N GLY A 51 11.49 5.52 4.88
CA GLY A 51 12.60 5.42 5.81
C GLY A 51 13.84 6.01 5.15
N ALA A 52 14.41 7.02 5.78
CA ALA A 52 15.73 7.52 5.38
C ALA A 52 16.80 6.50 5.75
N ALA A 53 17.85 6.40 4.93
CA ALA A 53 19.07 5.73 5.33
C ALA A 53 19.90 6.67 6.21
N ASP A 54 20.55 6.08 7.21
CA ASP A 54 21.54 6.78 8.02
C ASP A 54 22.86 6.87 7.21
N PRO A 55 23.33 8.09 6.87
CA PRO A 55 24.56 8.27 6.09
C PRO A 55 25.82 7.86 6.86
N ASP A 56 25.77 7.79 8.20
CA ASP A 56 26.93 7.48 9.04
C ASP A 56 27.20 5.97 9.10
N ILE A 57 26.26 5.13 8.68
CA ILE A 57 26.44 3.68 8.61
C ILE A 57 27.21 3.35 7.34
N GLU A 58 28.46 2.89 7.44
CA GLU A 58 29.29 2.55 6.27
C GLU A 58 28.75 1.33 5.49
N ASN A 59 28.20 0.35 6.20
CA ASN A 59 27.72 -0.89 5.61
C ASN A 59 26.42 -0.68 4.84
N LYS A 60 26.48 -0.80 3.51
CA LYS A 60 25.31 -0.61 2.62
C LYS A 60 24.14 -1.55 2.96
N THR A 61 24.42 -2.83 3.22
CA THR A 61 23.37 -3.80 3.56
C THR A 61 22.65 -3.39 4.84
N GLN A 62 23.38 -2.88 5.83
CA GLN A 62 22.81 -2.38 7.07
C GLN A 62 21.95 -1.13 6.84
N ARG A 63 22.44 -0.15 6.06
CA ARG A 63 21.66 1.06 5.70
C ARG A 63 20.33 0.69 5.07
N ILE A 64 20.37 -0.15 4.04
CA ILE A 64 19.20 -0.64 3.31
C ILE A 64 18.25 -1.36 4.28
N ALA A 65 18.74 -2.31 5.07
CA ALA A 65 17.88 -3.03 6.01
C ALA A 65 17.19 -2.11 7.03
N MET A 66 17.92 -1.11 7.56
CA MET A 66 17.39 -0.16 8.54
C MET A 66 16.38 0.81 7.93
N SER A 67 16.66 1.37 6.74
CA SER A 67 15.73 2.28 6.07
C SER A 67 14.41 1.57 5.70
N ARG A 68 14.45 0.31 5.28
CA ARG A 68 13.21 -0.47 5.07
C ARG A 68 12.44 -0.73 6.36
N ASN A 69 13.12 -1.04 7.46
CA ASN A 69 12.45 -1.24 8.75
C ASN A 69 11.79 0.06 9.23
N ALA A 70 12.47 1.20 9.08
CA ALA A 70 11.90 2.51 9.37
C ALA A 70 10.66 2.81 8.50
N ALA A 71 10.73 2.53 7.18
CA ALA A 71 9.61 2.69 6.27
C ALA A 71 8.39 1.83 6.67
N ILE A 72 8.61 0.57 7.06
CA ILE A 72 7.53 -0.31 7.55
C ILE A 72 6.89 0.25 8.82
N VAL A 73 7.71 0.69 9.78
CA VAL A 73 7.22 1.24 11.05
C VAL A 73 6.42 2.52 10.80
N GLN A 74 6.90 3.42 9.95
CA GLN A 74 6.14 4.63 9.59
C GLN A 74 4.81 4.26 8.93
N ALA A 75 4.81 3.34 7.96
CA ALA A 75 3.60 2.88 7.31
C ALA A 75 2.59 2.28 8.31
N GLN A 76 3.06 1.52 9.30
CA GLN A 76 2.20 0.99 10.37
C GLN A 76 1.57 2.11 11.22
N TYR A 77 2.31 3.18 11.52
CA TYR A 77 1.76 4.34 12.23
C TYR A 77 0.69 5.07 11.42
N GLU A 78 0.93 5.30 10.12
CA GLU A 78 -0.07 5.89 9.22
C GLU A 78 -1.33 5.03 9.14
N MET A 79 -1.17 3.71 9.02
CA MET A 79 -2.30 2.78 9.01
C MET A 79 -3.09 2.84 10.32
N LEU A 80 -2.41 2.93 11.46
CA LEU A 80 -3.06 3.06 12.76
C LEU A 80 -3.88 4.35 12.85
N ALA A 81 -3.35 5.48 12.35
CA ALA A 81 -4.08 6.75 12.32
C ALA A 81 -5.37 6.63 11.50
N ILE A 82 -5.31 6.02 10.32
CA ILE A 82 -6.49 5.77 9.48
C ILE A 82 -7.49 4.87 10.20
N VAL A 83 -7.04 3.76 10.79
CA VAL A 83 -7.92 2.81 11.49
C VAL A 83 -8.58 3.43 12.72
N LYS A 84 -7.87 4.30 13.46
CA LYS A 84 -8.44 5.02 14.62
C LYS A 84 -9.54 6.01 14.25
N GLY A 85 -9.46 6.62 13.06
CA GLY A 85 -10.45 7.56 12.55
C GLY A 85 -11.78 6.94 12.10
N VAL A 86 -11.94 5.62 12.20
CA VAL A 86 -13.13 4.91 11.72
C VAL A 86 -14.22 4.88 12.80
N THR A 87 -15.46 5.20 12.42
CA THR A 87 -16.64 5.02 13.28
C THR A 87 -17.18 3.59 13.19
N LEU A 88 -17.52 3.02 14.35
CA LEU A 88 -18.16 1.71 14.51
C LEU A 88 -19.69 1.85 14.57
N THR A 89 -20.40 0.76 14.25
CA THR A 89 -21.88 0.73 14.35
C THR A 89 -22.32 1.03 15.78
N GLY A 90 -23.14 2.07 15.95
CA GLY A 90 -23.50 2.62 17.27
C GLY A 90 -22.95 4.03 17.54
N GLY A 91 -22.24 4.64 16.58
CA GLY A 91 -21.77 6.02 16.68
C GLY A 91 -20.49 6.21 17.51
N ILE A 92 -19.80 5.13 17.86
CA ILE A 92 -18.57 5.14 18.67
C ILE A 92 -17.35 5.04 17.73
N THR A 93 -16.32 5.86 17.92
CA THR A 93 -15.07 5.80 17.14
C THR A 93 -14.11 4.70 17.63
N VAL A 94 -13.23 4.20 16.76
CA VAL A 94 -12.19 3.23 17.16
C VAL A 94 -11.33 3.75 18.30
N GLU A 95 -10.94 5.03 18.24
CA GLU A 95 -10.20 5.70 19.31
C GLU A 95 -10.88 5.54 20.68
N LYS A 96 -12.17 5.90 20.79
CA LYS A 96 -12.91 5.80 22.04
C LYS A 96 -13.06 4.35 22.52
N THR A 97 -13.14 3.41 21.58
CA THR A 97 -13.22 1.98 21.91
C THR A 97 -11.88 1.44 22.43
N MET A 98 -10.77 1.90 21.85
CA MET A 98 -9.41 1.52 22.28
C MET A 98 -9.08 2.01 23.69
N GLU A 99 -9.54 3.19 24.09
CA GLU A 99 -9.38 3.70 25.46
C GLU A 99 -10.04 2.79 26.50
N THR A 100 -11.16 2.17 26.12
CA THR A 100 -11.97 1.32 27.01
C THR A 100 -11.60 -0.16 26.97
N ASP A 101 -11.04 -0.66 25.86
CA ASP A 101 -10.78 -2.08 25.63
C ASP A 101 -9.32 -2.32 25.19
N SER A 102 -8.51 -2.82 26.13
CA SER A 102 -7.11 -3.14 25.94
C SER A 102 -6.88 -4.39 25.08
N LEU A 103 -7.83 -5.33 25.06
CA LEU A 103 -7.75 -6.53 24.22
C LEU A 103 -8.02 -6.18 22.76
N LEU A 104 -9.02 -5.32 22.51
CA LEU A 104 -9.29 -4.82 21.16
C LEU A 104 -8.10 -4.02 20.63
N SER A 105 -7.53 -3.13 21.45
CA SER A 105 -6.32 -2.38 21.09
C SER A 105 -5.16 -3.29 20.71
N SER A 106 -4.94 -4.36 21.47
CA SER A 106 -3.89 -5.34 21.18
C SER A 106 -4.12 -6.09 19.87
N LYS A 107 -5.38 -6.47 19.58
CA LYS A 107 -5.75 -7.11 18.32
C LYS A 107 -5.57 -6.17 17.12
N ILE A 108 -5.96 -4.89 17.24
CA ILE A 108 -5.79 -3.90 16.16
C ILE A 108 -4.31 -3.71 15.86
N ASN A 109 -3.48 -3.58 16.89
CA ASN A 109 -2.04 -3.48 16.73
C ASN A 109 -1.43 -4.73 16.07
N ALA A 110 -1.88 -5.93 16.44
CA ALA A 110 -1.43 -7.16 15.81
C ALA A 110 -1.84 -7.24 14.33
N GLU A 111 -3.05 -6.78 14.02
CA GLU A 111 -3.60 -6.76 12.67
C GLU A 111 -2.83 -5.80 11.75
N ILE A 112 -2.53 -4.58 12.23
CA ILE A 112 -1.72 -3.59 11.52
C ILE A 112 -0.28 -4.10 11.31
N LYS A 113 0.31 -4.73 12.33
CA LYS A 113 1.65 -5.33 12.21
C LYS A 113 1.68 -6.47 11.20
N GLY A 114 0.56 -7.17 11.03
CA GLY A 114 0.36 -8.23 10.04
C GLY A 114 -0.14 -7.73 8.68
N ALA A 115 -0.11 -6.42 8.40
CA ALA A 115 -0.40 -5.88 7.08
C ALA A 115 0.65 -6.33 6.06
N GLU A 116 0.21 -6.51 4.81
CA GLU A 116 1.04 -7.05 3.74
C GLU A 116 1.93 -5.96 3.14
N VAL A 117 3.22 -6.23 2.98
CA VAL A 117 4.11 -5.38 2.18
C VAL A 117 3.90 -5.69 0.71
N VAL A 118 3.17 -4.82 0.01
CA VAL A 118 2.84 -5.01 -1.42
C VAL A 118 3.86 -4.36 -2.36
N LYS A 119 4.66 -3.43 -1.84
CA LYS A 119 5.71 -2.75 -2.61
C LYS A 119 6.86 -2.31 -1.71
N THR A 120 8.07 -2.40 -2.24
CA THR A 120 9.29 -1.82 -1.65
C THR A 120 10.10 -1.19 -2.77
N GLU A 121 10.42 0.08 -2.65
CA GLU A 121 11.20 0.86 -3.61
C GLU A 121 12.36 1.53 -2.88
N TRP A 122 13.52 1.57 -3.52
CA TRP A 122 14.74 2.15 -2.94
C TRP A 122 15.14 3.42 -3.69
N THR A 123 15.54 4.44 -2.94
CA THR A 123 16.12 5.68 -3.47
C THR A 123 17.62 5.50 -3.73
N ALA A 124 18.23 6.43 -4.47
CA ALA A 124 19.64 6.39 -4.81
C ALA A 124 20.58 6.56 -3.59
N ASP A 125 20.07 7.18 -2.53
CA ASP A 125 20.76 7.40 -1.24
C ASP A 125 20.51 6.25 -0.24
N ASP A 126 20.11 5.07 -0.70
CA ASP A 126 19.80 3.87 0.10
C ASP A 126 18.57 4.01 1.04
N GLY A 127 17.82 5.12 0.94
CA GLY A 127 16.51 5.26 1.54
C GLY A 127 15.49 4.27 0.94
N CYS A 128 14.39 4.08 1.65
CA CYS A 128 13.39 3.10 1.31
C CYS A 128 11.99 3.68 1.40
N MET A 129 11.12 3.23 0.52
CA MET A 129 9.69 3.49 0.61
C MET A 129 8.93 2.18 0.47
N VAL A 130 7.98 1.96 1.38
CA VAL A 130 7.21 0.72 1.51
C VAL A 130 5.74 1.04 1.40
N THR A 131 5.01 0.24 0.63
CA THR A 131 3.55 0.28 0.59
C THR A 131 3.01 -0.91 1.38
N LEU A 132 2.23 -0.64 2.42
CA LEU A 132 1.47 -1.63 3.16
C LEU A 132 0.04 -1.69 2.69
N LYS A 133 -0.54 -2.89 2.70
CA LYS A 133 -1.95 -3.15 2.39
C LYS A 133 -2.59 -3.97 3.50
N LEU A 134 -3.75 -3.51 3.95
CA LEU A 134 -4.56 -4.18 4.95
C LEU A 134 -6.00 -4.36 4.42
N PRO A 135 -6.45 -5.61 4.18
CA PRO A 135 -7.84 -5.86 3.81
C PRO A 135 -8.80 -5.47 4.94
N LYS A 136 -9.77 -4.59 4.66
CA LYS A 136 -10.83 -4.16 5.59
C LYS A 136 -11.61 -5.33 6.18
N LYS A 137 -11.71 -6.46 5.46
CA LYS A 137 -12.35 -7.69 5.96
C LYS A 137 -11.71 -8.22 7.26
N ARG A 138 -10.41 -8.04 7.44
CA ARG A 138 -9.70 -8.49 8.65
C ARG A 138 -10.10 -7.63 9.86
N LEU A 139 -10.24 -6.32 9.67
CA LEU A 139 -10.81 -5.40 10.66
C LEU A 139 -12.29 -5.72 10.95
N LYS A 140 -13.10 -5.99 9.91
CA LYS A 140 -14.50 -6.38 10.07
C LYS A 140 -14.68 -7.67 10.86
N ALA A 141 -13.81 -8.66 10.69
CA ALA A 141 -13.81 -9.90 11.45
C ALA A 141 -13.59 -9.68 12.96
N MET A 142 -13.02 -8.53 13.35
CA MET A 142 -12.83 -8.12 14.74
C MET A 142 -14.03 -7.36 15.32
N GLY A 143 -15.14 -7.26 14.57
CA GLY A 143 -16.32 -6.47 14.94
C GLY A 143 -16.28 -5.01 14.49
N LEU A 144 -15.23 -4.60 13.76
CA LEU A 144 -15.08 -3.22 13.30
C LEU A 144 -15.87 -3.01 11.98
N LYS A 145 -17.07 -2.45 12.07
CA LYS A 145 -17.84 -2.04 10.88
C LYS A 145 -17.41 -0.64 10.46
N MET A 146 -16.59 -0.57 9.42
CA MET A 146 -16.16 0.69 8.78
C MET A 146 -17.36 1.36 8.09
N ILE A 147 -17.52 2.69 8.21
CA ILE A 147 -18.43 3.45 7.33
C ILE A 147 -17.88 3.38 5.90
N LYS A 148 -18.79 3.28 4.92
CA LYS A 148 -18.48 3.37 3.49
C LYS A 148 -17.95 4.75 3.13
#